data_AF-A0AB35RU33-F1
#
_entry.id   AF-A0AB35RU33-F1
#
_cell.length_a   1.000
_cell.length_b   1.000
_cell.length_c   1.000
_cell.angle_alpha   90.00
_cell.angle_beta   90.00
_cell.angle_gamma   90.00
#
_symmetry.space_group_name_H-M   'P 1'
#
loop_
_entity.id
_entity.type
_entity.pdbx_description
1 polymer ?
#
loop_
_entity_poly.entity_id
_entity_poly.type
_entity_poly.pdbx_seq_one_letter_code
_entity_poly.pdbx_strand_id
1 'polypeptide(L)'
;MFGNLFSNLSFGEMPSEKPRTKITTPDIVHSESVTAEAASTVCPDNNVLPADLIVYLPLRKYTFTLKHQLLSGLGKVSQFVLKALSTEGFGLGDIERITGLTEEHLSPILSRLAGLGWYEPASRELTTQGHEMAKAAGLTGRRFSLWIDGLDNRNSPLILLSAEQIVQPEDDSSGIRLPEFERDWNILEVLQQQRLSRRLSDYKDNKGDLMPLLLLLFDEAEHDALVQQKLAWDFDLELDRELSQPGYIKLVLKQGLDTGNDSGKQQMLYAPVLHYSAIYSVPPILMDEIPQPAPQRFDVCLLSGIFLQSDTLYEQVSSWPESVNLPLSTLMGKLTMNMPADSAFLSKEVVITKATRRIALSYSVLSQLIAKNIETPLPQGMTQ
;
A
#
# COMPACT_ATOMS: atom_id res chain seq x y z
N MET A 1 15.40 -9.15 -38.60
CA MET A 1 14.37 -9.96 -39.30
C MET A 1 13.30 -10.34 -38.28
N PHE A 2 12.05 -10.38 -38.74
CA PHE A 2 10.77 -10.46 -38.01
C PHE A 2 10.29 -9.14 -37.40
N GLY A 3 9.45 -8.47 -38.18
CA GLY A 3 8.58 -7.37 -37.77
C GLY A 3 7.10 -7.76 -37.88
N ASN A 4 6.29 -6.86 -37.34
CA ASN A 4 4.91 -6.54 -37.69
C ASN A 4 3.92 -7.71 -37.88
N LEU A 5 3.14 -7.96 -36.83
CA LEU A 5 1.77 -8.47 -36.95
C LEU A 5 0.86 -7.64 -36.03
N PHE A 6 -0.33 -7.32 -36.54
CA PHE A 6 -1.45 -6.60 -35.90
C PHE A 6 -1.52 -5.07 -36.11
N SER A 7 -1.54 -4.68 -37.38
CA SER A 7 -2.33 -3.54 -37.85
C SER A 7 -3.43 -4.08 -38.75
N ASN A 8 -4.68 -4.06 -38.28
CA ASN A 8 -5.91 -3.99 -39.08
C ASN A 8 -7.11 -4.09 -38.15
N LEU A 9 -7.79 -2.98 -37.91
CA LEU A 9 -9.24 -2.87 -37.86
C LEU A 9 -9.59 -1.37 -37.77
N SER A 10 -9.90 -0.82 -38.94
CA SER A 10 -10.48 0.51 -39.15
C SER A 10 -12.00 0.41 -38.99
N PHE A 11 -12.62 1.36 -38.32
CA PHE A 11 -14.06 1.63 -38.44
C PHE A 11 -14.35 3.13 -38.40
N GLY A 12 -14.56 3.68 -39.59
CA GLY A 12 -15.72 4.48 -40.03
C GLY A 12 -16.27 5.60 -39.14
N GLU A 13 -16.15 6.83 -39.65
CA GLU A 13 -16.86 8.03 -39.19
C GLU A 13 -18.34 8.11 -39.61
N MET A 14 -19.12 8.78 -38.72
CA MET A 14 -20.35 9.59 -38.92
C MET A 14 -21.72 8.92 -39.17
N PRO A 15 -22.89 9.58 -38.90
CA PRO A 15 -23.13 10.96 -38.41
C PRO A 15 -24.14 11.11 -37.24
N SER A 16 -24.29 12.36 -36.78
CA SER A 16 -25.30 12.88 -35.84
C SER A 16 -26.66 13.16 -36.51
N GLU A 17 -27.79 12.85 -35.85
CA GLU A 17 -28.92 13.77 -35.61
C GLU A 17 -30.11 13.12 -34.82
N LYS A 18 -30.56 13.88 -33.82
CA LYS A 18 -31.79 13.96 -32.97
C LYS A 18 -33.10 13.26 -33.41
N PRO A 19 -34.05 12.92 -32.49
CA PRO A 19 -34.93 13.93 -31.87
C PRO A 19 -35.32 13.78 -30.39
N ARG A 20 -35.76 14.94 -29.88
CA ARG A 20 -36.31 15.26 -28.55
C ARG A 20 -37.63 14.55 -28.27
N THR A 21 -37.87 14.20 -27.01
CA THR A 21 -39.23 14.14 -26.45
C THR A 21 -39.23 14.73 -25.05
N LYS A 22 -39.93 15.86 -24.91
CA LYS A 22 -40.31 16.47 -23.63
C LYS A 22 -41.42 15.61 -23.00
N ILE A 23 -41.27 15.26 -21.73
CA ILE A 23 -42.41 14.87 -20.89
C ILE A 23 -42.36 15.76 -19.65
N THR A 24 -43.34 16.65 -19.58
CA THR A 24 -43.66 17.56 -18.50
C THR A 24 -44.27 16.77 -17.34
N THR A 25 -43.91 17.08 -16.10
CA THR A 25 -44.72 16.73 -14.91
C THR A 25 -44.86 17.96 -14.01
N PRO A 26 -46.02 18.16 -13.37
CA PRO A 26 -46.47 19.46 -12.91
C PRO A 26 -46.12 19.76 -11.44
N ASP A 27 -46.04 21.06 -11.20
CA ASP A 27 -46.31 21.85 -9.99
C ASP A 27 -46.22 21.22 -8.59
N ILE A 28 -45.30 21.83 -7.86
CA ILE A 28 -45.11 21.84 -6.42
C ILE A 28 -46.40 22.35 -5.75
N VAL A 29 -47.03 21.50 -4.94
CA VAL A 29 -47.96 21.93 -3.89
C VAL A 29 -47.31 21.67 -2.55
N HIS A 30 -47.06 22.76 -1.82
CA HIS A 30 -46.69 22.74 -0.42
C HIS A 30 -47.75 21.97 0.40
N SER A 31 -47.31 21.01 1.19
CA SER A 31 -48.05 20.52 2.34
C SER A 31 -47.05 20.34 3.46
N GLU A 32 -46.99 21.36 4.32
CA GLU A 32 -46.38 21.28 5.64
C GLU A 32 -47.03 20.12 6.39
N SER A 33 -46.22 19.15 6.82
CA SER A 33 -46.60 18.27 7.91
C SER A 33 -45.48 18.28 8.93
N VAL A 34 -45.92 18.56 10.15
CA VAL A 34 -45.17 18.86 11.36
C VAL A 34 -44.24 17.71 11.72
N THR A 35 -43.00 18.07 12.02
CA THR A 35 -41.94 17.25 12.60
C THR A 35 -42.37 16.60 13.90
N ALA A 36 -42.32 15.26 13.93
CA ALA A 36 -42.05 14.51 15.14
C ALA A 36 -40.68 13.86 14.97
N GLU A 37 -39.63 14.53 15.45
CA GLU A 37 -38.29 13.95 15.58
C GLU A 37 -38.36 12.80 16.60
N ALA A 38 -38.53 11.58 16.10
CA ALA A 38 -37.93 10.43 16.75
C ALA A 38 -36.42 10.57 16.52
N ALA A 39 -35.65 10.65 17.61
CA ALA A 39 -34.18 10.67 17.56
C ALA A 39 -33.68 9.44 16.79
N SER A 40 -33.46 9.64 15.50
CA SER A 40 -32.90 8.64 14.60
C SER A 40 -31.41 8.56 14.92
N THR A 41 -31.02 7.64 15.82
CA THR A 41 -29.63 7.17 15.95
C THR A 41 -29.24 6.29 14.77
N VAL A 42 -29.56 6.74 13.55
CA VAL A 42 -29.15 6.10 12.31
C VAL A 42 -27.94 6.87 11.84
N CYS A 43 -26.75 6.35 12.14
CA CYS A 43 -25.50 6.91 11.65
C CYS A 43 -25.40 6.65 10.14
N PRO A 44 -25.28 7.70 9.29
CA PRO A 44 -25.13 7.55 7.85
C PRO A 44 -23.73 7.06 7.42
N ASP A 45 -22.78 6.99 8.35
CA ASP A 45 -21.36 6.83 7.98
C ASP A 45 -20.93 5.36 7.98
N ASN A 46 -21.09 4.73 6.81
CA ASN A 46 -20.57 3.37 6.52
C ASN A 46 -19.03 3.28 6.47
N ASN A 47 -18.33 4.40 6.62
CA ASN A 47 -16.87 4.51 6.46
C ASN A 47 -16.11 4.69 7.76
N VAL A 48 -16.70 4.29 8.89
CA VAL A 48 -16.07 4.43 10.20
C VAL A 48 -15.90 3.07 10.86
N LEU A 49 -14.76 2.87 11.52
CA LEU A 49 -14.46 1.64 12.22
C LEU A 49 -15.39 1.46 13.44
N PRO A 50 -16.17 0.36 13.53
CA PRO A 50 -17.20 0.19 14.56
C PRO A 50 -16.65 -0.17 15.95
N ALA A 51 -15.43 -0.70 16.02
CA ALA A 51 -14.70 -1.04 17.24
C ALA A 51 -13.19 -1.04 16.97
N ASP A 52 -12.36 -0.99 18.02
CA ASP A 52 -10.91 -1.13 17.91
C ASP A 52 -10.55 -2.43 17.15
N LEU A 53 -9.53 -2.38 16.29
CA LEU A 53 -9.05 -3.53 15.53
C LEU A 53 -7.52 -3.55 15.51
N ILE A 54 -6.94 -4.71 15.80
CA ILE A 54 -5.51 -4.94 15.61
C ILE A 54 -5.29 -5.51 14.21
N VAL A 55 -4.40 -4.87 13.45
CA VAL A 55 -4.06 -5.25 12.08
C VAL A 55 -2.57 -5.50 11.98
N TYR A 56 -2.18 -6.64 11.45
CA TYR A 56 -0.81 -7.01 11.15
C TYR A 56 -0.54 -6.79 9.67
N LEU A 57 0.26 -5.78 9.36
CA LEU A 57 0.68 -5.48 8.00
C LEU A 57 1.89 -6.34 7.62
N PRO A 58 1.86 -7.13 6.52
CA PRO A 58 3.00 -7.93 6.11
C PRO A 58 4.11 -7.07 5.48
N LEU A 59 5.36 -7.36 5.85
CA LEU A 59 6.57 -6.82 5.24
C LEU A 59 7.53 -7.96 4.90
N ARG A 60 8.27 -7.75 3.81
CA ARG A 60 9.35 -8.63 3.38
C ARG A 60 10.67 -7.88 3.47
N LYS A 61 11.73 -8.60 3.81
CA LYS A 61 13.08 -8.06 3.87
C LYS A 61 13.72 -8.13 2.49
N TYR A 62 14.38 -7.06 2.09
CA TYR A 62 15.12 -6.93 0.86
C TYR A 62 16.52 -6.42 1.12
N THR A 63 17.44 -6.82 0.26
CA THR A 63 18.77 -6.22 0.14
C THR A 63 18.71 -5.14 -0.92
N PHE A 64 18.87 -3.89 -0.50
CA PHE A 64 19.06 -2.74 -1.37
C PHE A 64 20.55 -2.61 -1.70
N THR A 65 20.91 -2.64 -2.98
CA THR A 65 22.29 -2.45 -3.44
C THR A 65 22.40 -1.16 -4.24
N LEU A 66 23.20 -0.20 -3.75
CA LEU A 66 23.43 1.04 -4.49
C LEU A 66 24.25 0.77 -5.76
N LYS A 67 23.84 1.36 -6.87
CA LYS A 67 24.52 1.30 -8.16
C LYS A 67 24.81 2.69 -8.69
N HIS A 68 25.87 2.78 -9.49
CA HIS A 68 26.17 3.98 -10.25
C HIS A 68 26.17 3.67 -11.74
N GLN A 69 25.40 4.41 -12.53
CA GLN A 69 25.13 4.11 -13.94
C GLN A 69 26.41 4.08 -14.80
N LEU A 70 27.37 4.96 -14.53
CA LEU A 70 28.64 4.99 -15.29
C LEU A 70 29.62 3.91 -14.82
N LEU A 71 29.61 3.58 -13.52
CA LEU A 71 30.58 2.65 -12.94
C LEU A 71 30.16 1.20 -13.16
N SER A 72 28.87 0.91 -13.28
CA SER A 72 28.35 -0.42 -13.60
C SER A 72 28.90 -0.96 -14.93
N GLY A 73 29.25 -0.08 -15.87
CA GLY A 73 29.92 -0.42 -17.13
C GLY A 73 31.42 -0.67 -17.03
N LEU A 74 32.05 -0.33 -15.89
CA LEU A 74 33.45 -0.66 -15.61
C LEU A 74 33.56 -2.00 -14.88
N GLY A 75 34.50 -2.83 -15.31
CA GLY A 75 34.83 -4.06 -14.59
C GLY A 75 35.36 -3.77 -13.18
N LYS A 76 35.18 -4.72 -12.26
CA LYS A 76 35.63 -4.58 -10.86
C LYS A 76 37.10 -4.20 -10.72
N VAL A 77 37.97 -4.71 -11.61
CA VAL A 77 39.41 -4.37 -11.62
C VAL A 77 39.63 -2.90 -11.97
N SER A 78 38.91 -2.36 -12.95
CA SER A 78 39.00 -0.94 -13.29
C SER A 78 38.51 -0.03 -12.16
N GLN A 79 37.43 -0.43 -11.48
CA GLN A 79 36.94 0.30 -10.30
C GLN A 79 37.97 0.23 -9.15
N PHE A 80 38.65 -0.90 -8.96
CA PHE A 80 39.72 -1.03 -7.98
C PHE A 80 40.89 -0.10 -8.30
N VAL A 81 41.38 -0.09 -9.54
CA VAL A 81 42.49 0.80 -9.97
C VAL A 81 42.11 2.27 -9.75
N LEU A 82 40.88 2.66 -10.11
CA LEU A 82 40.37 4.01 -9.89
C LEU A 82 40.37 4.40 -8.40
N LYS A 83 39.91 3.50 -7.51
CA LYS A 83 39.94 3.73 -6.05
C LYS A 83 41.36 3.84 -5.52
N ALA A 84 42.25 2.94 -5.93
CA ALA A 84 43.63 2.92 -5.47
C ALA A 84 44.36 4.22 -5.82
N LEU A 85 44.19 4.72 -7.06
CA LEU A 85 44.79 5.99 -7.49
C LEU A 85 44.23 7.23 -6.78
N SER A 86 43.05 7.13 -6.18
CA SER A 86 42.47 8.24 -5.40
C SER A 86 42.98 8.31 -3.95
N THR A 87 43.69 7.28 -3.49
CA THR A 87 44.20 7.20 -2.12
C THR A 87 45.52 7.95 -2.03
N GLU A 88 45.62 8.90 -1.12
CA GLU A 88 46.87 9.66 -0.93
C GLU A 88 48.05 8.71 -0.65
N GLY A 89 49.16 8.96 -1.36
CA GLY A 89 50.39 8.17 -1.21
C GLY A 89 50.39 6.83 -1.96
N PHE A 90 49.33 6.48 -2.70
CA PHE A 90 49.29 5.29 -3.55
C PHE A 90 49.47 5.65 -5.02
N GLY A 91 50.49 5.09 -5.66
CA GLY A 91 50.75 5.24 -7.09
C GLY A 91 50.55 3.95 -7.88
N LEU A 92 50.73 4.04 -9.20
CA LEU A 92 50.70 2.86 -10.09
C LEU A 92 51.66 1.76 -9.65
N GLY A 93 52.88 2.11 -9.21
CA GLY A 93 53.85 1.13 -8.72
C GLY A 93 53.38 0.34 -7.49
N ASP A 94 52.58 0.95 -6.62
CA ASP A 94 51.97 0.24 -5.50
C ASP A 94 50.86 -0.70 -5.95
N ILE A 95 50.07 -0.28 -6.93
CA ILE A 95 49.05 -1.14 -7.53
C ILE A 95 49.69 -2.38 -8.15
N GLU A 96 50.74 -2.20 -8.97
CA GLU A 96 51.49 -3.30 -9.58
C GLU A 96 52.05 -4.25 -8.51
N ARG A 97 52.69 -3.69 -7.47
CA ARG A 97 53.28 -4.47 -6.38
C ARG A 97 52.26 -5.27 -5.55
N ILE A 98 51.09 -4.69 -5.27
CA ILE A 98 50.07 -5.30 -4.41
C ILE A 98 49.24 -6.33 -5.18
N THR A 99 48.89 -6.02 -6.43
CA THR A 99 47.96 -6.84 -7.22
C THR A 99 48.67 -7.84 -8.15
N GLY A 100 49.95 -7.63 -8.43
CA GLY A 100 50.69 -8.37 -9.45
C GLY A 100 50.25 -8.02 -10.88
N LEU A 101 49.43 -6.98 -11.07
CA LEU A 101 49.09 -6.48 -12.40
C LEU A 101 50.33 -5.80 -12.99
N THR A 102 50.74 -6.22 -14.19
CA THR A 102 51.85 -5.60 -14.92
C THR A 102 51.37 -4.34 -15.64
N GLU A 103 52.30 -3.53 -16.14
CA GLU A 103 52.00 -2.38 -16.98
C GLU A 103 51.12 -2.76 -18.18
N GLU A 104 51.35 -3.92 -18.80
CA GLU A 104 50.53 -4.45 -19.90
C GLU A 104 49.07 -4.68 -19.51
N HIS A 105 48.82 -5.09 -18.25
CA HIS A 105 47.47 -5.26 -17.72
C HIS A 105 46.81 -3.93 -17.33
N LEU A 106 47.60 -2.98 -16.80
CA LEU A 106 47.10 -1.67 -16.36
C LEU A 106 46.86 -0.73 -17.54
N SER A 107 47.67 -0.79 -18.59
CA SER A 107 47.57 0.08 -19.78
C SER A 107 46.15 0.15 -20.35
N PRO A 108 45.44 -0.95 -20.68
CA PRO A 108 44.09 -0.86 -21.23
C PRO A 108 43.08 -0.25 -20.25
N ILE A 109 43.29 -0.43 -18.93
CA ILE A 109 42.46 0.19 -17.89
C ILE A 109 42.69 1.70 -17.87
N LEU A 110 43.97 2.12 -17.81
CA LEU A 110 44.35 3.53 -17.78
C LEU A 110 43.94 4.27 -19.05
N SER A 111 44.10 3.65 -20.22
CA SER A 111 43.62 4.22 -21.49
C SER A 111 42.11 4.42 -21.48
N ARG A 112 41.35 3.50 -20.89
CA ARG A 112 39.89 3.64 -20.73
C ARG A 112 39.55 4.77 -19.75
N LEU A 113 40.23 4.87 -18.61
CA LEU A 113 40.02 5.96 -17.65
C LEU A 113 40.37 7.32 -18.26
N ALA A 114 41.43 7.41 -19.05
CA ALA A 114 41.80 8.60 -19.81
C ALA A 114 40.72 8.97 -20.85
N GLY A 115 40.21 7.97 -21.59
CA GLY A 115 39.12 8.18 -22.54
C GLY A 115 37.81 8.66 -21.90
N LEU A 116 37.61 8.41 -20.60
CA LEU A 116 36.49 8.92 -19.81
C LEU A 116 36.79 10.29 -19.16
N GLY A 117 38.01 10.81 -19.30
CA GLY A 117 38.45 12.07 -18.70
C GLY A 117 38.78 11.97 -17.21
N TRP A 118 38.95 10.76 -16.66
CA TRP A 118 39.16 10.52 -15.23
C TRP A 118 40.63 10.39 -14.84
N TYR A 119 41.51 10.23 -15.82
CA TYR A 119 42.95 10.05 -15.63
C TYR A 119 43.72 10.88 -16.65
N GLU A 120 44.76 11.57 -16.19
CA GLU A 120 45.66 12.36 -17.03
C GLU A 120 46.98 11.58 -17.26
N PRO A 121 47.21 11.05 -18.48
CA PRO A 121 48.42 10.28 -18.76
C PRO A 121 49.72 11.05 -18.56
N ALA A 122 49.71 12.37 -18.76
CA ALA A 122 50.91 13.18 -18.66
C ALA A 122 51.41 13.33 -17.21
N SER A 123 50.51 13.56 -16.26
CA SER A 123 50.83 13.64 -14.83
C SER A 123 50.79 12.28 -14.14
N ARG A 124 50.19 11.27 -14.78
CA ARG A 124 49.91 9.95 -14.20
C ARG A 124 49.02 10.00 -12.95
N GLU A 125 48.12 10.98 -12.92
CA GLU A 125 47.23 11.25 -11.79
C GLU A 125 45.75 11.23 -12.22
N LEU A 126 44.85 11.10 -11.24
CA LEU A 126 43.43 11.29 -11.50
C LEU A 126 43.14 12.78 -11.73
N THR A 127 42.17 13.04 -12.61
CA THR A 127 41.60 14.39 -12.73
C THR A 127 40.66 14.65 -11.55
N THR A 128 40.19 15.90 -11.39
CA THR A 128 39.15 16.23 -10.39
C THR A 128 37.93 15.32 -10.54
N GLN A 129 37.46 15.12 -11.78
CA GLN A 129 36.37 14.20 -12.08
C GLN A 129 36.74 12.75 -11.74
N GLY A 130 37.98 12.33 -11.98
CA GLY A 130 38.48 11.01 -11.57
C GLY A 130 38.39 10.79 -10.06
N HIS A 131 38.74 11.79 -9.25
CA HIS A 131 38.60 11.71 -7.79
C HIS A 131 37.12 11.63 -7.36
N GLU A 132 36.22 12.40 -7.98
CA GLU A 132 34.77 12.30 -7.72
C GLU A 132 34.22 10.91 -8.07
N MET A 133 34.65 10.35 -9.21
CA MET A 133 34.25 9.01 -9.64
C MET A 133 34.84 7.91 -8.76
N ALA A 134 36.04 8.11 -8.22
CA ALA A 134 36.64 7.18 -7.26
C ALA A 134 35.87 7.15 -5.94
N LYS A 135 35.43 8.32 -5.45
CA LYS A 135 34.50 8.40 -4.30
C LYS A 135 33.19 7.65 -4.60
N ALA A 136 32.60 7.88 -5.77
CA ALA A 136 31.38 7.18 -6.17
C ALA A 136 31.56 5.66 -6.29
N ALA A 137 32.74 5.21 -6.74
CA ALA A 137 33.09 3.79 -6.76
C ALA A 137 33.13 3.22 -5.34
N GLY A 138 33.57 4.02 -4.35
CA GLY A 138 33.57 3.66 -2.93
C GLY A 138 32.18 3.27 -2.42
N LEU A 139 31.16 4.00 -2.86
CA LEU A 139 29.76 3.84 -2.45
C LEU A 139 29.02 2.76 -3.26
N THR A 140 29.40 2.58 -4.53
CA THR A 140 28.79 1.60 -5.42
C THR A 140 28.95 0.18 -4.88
N GLY A 141 27.85 -0.57 -4.86
CA GLY A 141 27.79 -1.94 -4.36
C GLY A 141 27.59 -2.05 -2.85
N ARG A 142 27.49 -0.93 -2.11
CA ARG A 142 27.08 -0.98 -0.70
C ARG A 142 25.65 -1.52 -0.59
N ARG A 143 25.46 -2.38 0.41
CA ARG A 143 24.24 -3.16 0.63
C ARG A 143 23.59 -2.77 1.95
N PHE A 144 22.27 -2.61 1.92
CA PHE A 144 21.47 -2.25 3.08
C PHE A 144 20.27 -3.19 3.17
N SER A 145 19.85 -3.51 4.40
CA SER A 145 18.63 -4.27 4.62
C SER A 145 17.45 -3.32 4.77
N LEU A 146 16.40 -3.53 3.97
CA LEU A 146 15.15 -2.78 4.03
C LEU A 146 13.99 -3.74 4.24
N TRP A 147 13.00 -3.35 5.02
CA TRP A 147 11.72 -4.04 5.10
C TRP A 147 10.68 -3.25 4.32
N ILE A 148 10.03 -3.87 3.33
CA ILE A 148 9.05 -3.21 2.46
C ILE A 148 7.70 -3.91 2.60
N ASP A 149 6.63 -3.13 2.68
CA ASP A 149 5.26 -3.67 2.80
C ASP A 149 4.84 -4.50 1.58
N GLY A 150 4.06 -5.55 1.84
CA GLY A 150 3.50 -6.44 0.83
C GLY A 150 2.17 -5.99 0.21
N LEU A 151 1.85 -4.70 0.21
CA LEU A 151 0.58 -4.18 -0.32
C LEU A 151 0.62 -3.99 -1.85
N ASP A 152 -0.51 -3.60 -2.42
CA ASP A 152 -0.70 -3.45 -3.87
C ASP A 152 0.36 -2.54 -4.52
N ASN A 153 0.87 -2.97 -5.67
CA ASN A 153 1.95 -2.31 -6.40
C ASN A 153 1.64 -0.87 -6.84
N ARG A 154 0.37 -0.46 -6.88
CA ARG A 154 -0.04 0.91 -7.27
C ARG A 154 0.23 1.94 -6.17
N ASN A 155 0.35 1.49 -4.93
CA ASN A 155 0.54 2.36 -3.79
C ASN A 155 2.02 2.72 -3.59
N SER A 156 2.33 3.82 -2.90
CA SER A 156 3.71 4.18 -2.57
C SER A 156 4.29 3.19 -1.54
N PRO A 157 5.50 2.64 -1.72
CA PRO A 157 6.08 1.67 -0.79
C PRO A 157 6.37 2.30 0.56
N LEU A 158 6.01 1.59 1.62
CA LEU A 158 6.38 1.84 3.00
C LEU A 158 7.64 1.04 3.29
N ILE A 159 8.64 1.74 3.82
CA ILE A 159 9.98 1.21 4.00
C ILE A 159 10.37 1.40 5.45
N LEU A 160 10.86 0.32 6.04
CA LEU A 160 11.42 0.26 7.37
C LEU A 160 12.91 -0.06 7.26
N LEU A 161 13.73 0.70 7.99
CA LEU A 161 15.19 0.49 8.06
C LEU A 161 15.59 -0.45 9.22
N SER A 162 14.76 -0.53 10.26
CA SER A 162 14.99 -1.35 11.46
C SER A 162 14.02 -2.51 11.53
N ALA A 163 14.49 -3.64 12.07
CA ALA A 163 13.69 -4.82 12.36
C ALA A 163 13.01 -4.77 13.74
N GLU A 164 13.27 -3.77 14.58
CA GLU A 164 12.79 -3.70 15.98
C GLU A 164 11.26 -3.70 16.10
N GLN A 165 10.57 -3.17 15.09
CA GLN A 165 9.10 -3.12 15.05
C GLN A 165 8.47 -4.34 14.37
N ILE A 166 9.29 -5.26 13.85
CA ILE A 166 8.83 -6.46 13.16
C ILE A 166 8.47 -7.52 14.21
N VAL A 167 7.23 -7.98 14.16
CA VAL A 167 6.69 -9.04 15.00
C VAL A 167 6.28 -10.24 14.16
N GLN A 168 6.26 -11.41 14.79
CA GLN A 168 5.66 -12.63 14.26
C GLN A 168 4.36 -12.90 15.02
N PRO A 169 3.18 -12.61 14.44
CA PRO A 169 1.92 -12.81 15.13
C PRO A 169 1.68 -14.31 15.32
N GLU A 170 1.37 -14.73 16.55
CA GLU A 170 0.91 -16.09 16.83
C GLU A 170 -0.43 -16.38 16.13
N ASP A 171 -0.75 -17.65 15.90
CA ASP A 171 -1.99 -18.05 15.22
C ASP A 171 -3.25 -17.70 16.04
N ASP A 172 -3.12 -17.61 17.37
CA ASP A 172 -4.20 -17.22 18.29
C ASP A 172 -4.25 -15.70 18.55
N SER A 173 -3.49 -14.90 17.81
CA SER A 173 -3.46 -13.44 18.03
C SER A 173 -4.84 -12.81 17.75
N SER A 174 -5.28 -11.90 18.62
CA SER A 174 -6.60 -11.23 18.51
C SER A 174 -6.70 -10.21 17.37
N GLY A 175 -5.75 -10.22 16.42
CA GLY A 175 -5.66 -9.27 15.32
C GLY A 175 -5.62 -10.00 13.98
N ILE A 176 -5.93 -9.27 12.91
CA ILE A 176 -5.99 -9.84 11.56
C ILE A 176 -4.68 -9.64 10.82
N ARG A 177 -4.25 -10.65 10.06
CA ARG A 177 -3.13 -10.53 9.13
C ARG A 177 -3.66 -10.01 7.80
N LEU A 178 -3.18 -8.86 7.35
CA LEU A 178 -3.47 -8.40 6.00
C LEU A 178 -2.79 -9.35 5.01
N PRO A 179 -3.45 -9.68 3.88
CA PRO A 179 -2.85 -10.51 2.87
C PRO A 179 -1.74 -9.75 2.14
N GLU A 180 -0.67 -10.47 1.79
CA GLU A 180 0.26 -10.01 0.77
C GLU A 180 -0.46 -9.94 -0.58
N PHE A 181 -0.18 -8.90 -1.34
CA PHE A 181 -0.72 -8.71 -2.70
C PHE A 181 -0.28 -9.84 -3.65
N GLU A 182 0.96 -10.28 -3.50
CA GLU A 182 1.58 -11.34 -4.30
C GLU A 182 2.40 -12.25 -3.38
N ARG A 183 2.42 -13.55 -3.68
CA ARG A 183 3.16 -14.56 -2.92
C ARG A 183 4.32 -15.17 -3.71
N ASP A 184 4.29 -15.10 -5.04
CA ASP A 184 5.41 -15.53 -5.86
C ASP A 184 6.60 -14.57 -5.68
N TRP A 185 7.72 -15.12 -5.23
CA TRP A 185 8.91 -14.35 -4.88
C TRP A 185 9.52 -13.61 -6.08
N ASN A 186 9.50 -14.23 -7.27
CA ASN A 186 10.09 -13.60 -8.46
C ASN A 186 9.21 -12.42 -8.92
N ILE A 187 7.89 -12.60 -8.86
CA ILE A 187 6.94 -11.53 -9.22
C ILE A 187 7.05 -10.39 -8.20
N LEU A 188 7.09 -10.73 -6.91
CA LEU A 188 7.18 -9.77 -5.81
C LEU A 188 8.46 -8.92 -5.87
N GLU A 189 9.62 -9.53 -6.17
CA GLU A 189 10.88 -8.80 -6.36
C GLU A 189 10.79 -7.78 -7.51
N VAL A 190 10.27 -8.20 -8.67
CA VAL A 190 10.08 -7.31 -9.84
C VAL A 190 9.07 -6.19 -9.55
N LEU A 191 7.94 -6.51 -8.91
CA LEU A 191 6.91 -5.53 -8.57
C LEU A 191 7.42 -4.50 -7.57
N GLN A 192 8.20 -4.92 -6.58
CA GLN A 192 8.78 -4.00 -5.60
C GLN A 192 9.90 -3.15 -6.18
N GLN A 193 10.76 -3.71 -7.04
CA GLN A 193 11.73 -2.90 -7.80
C GLN A 193 10.99 -1.81 -8.58
N GLN A 194 9.94 -2.16 -9.34
CA GLN A 194 9.16 -1.17 -10.11
C GLN A 194 8.44 -0.14 -9.23
N ARG A 195 7.92 -0.57 -8.08
CA ARG A 195 7.23 0.30 -7.12
C ARG A 195 8.21 1.27 -6.45
N LEU A 196 9.39 0.78 -6.06
CA LEU A 196 10.44 1.58 -5.45
C LEU A 196 11.07 2.54 -6.47
N SER A 197 11.36 2.08 -7.70
CA SER A 197 11.89 2.93 -8.76
C SER A 197 10.89 4.02 -9.14
N ARG A 198 9.58 3.75 -9.17
CA ARG A 198 8.58 4.82 -9.37
C ARG A 198 8.55 5.86 -8.25
N ARG A 199 8.84 5.44 -7.00
CA ARG A 199 8.90 6.35 -5.85
C ARG A 199 10.22 7.13 -5.77
N LEU A 200 11.33 6.52 -6.18
CA LEU A 200 12.67 7.04 -5.91
C LEU A 200 13.42 7.50 -7.17
N SER A 201 13.02 7.03 -8.35
CA SER A 201 13.65 7.37 -9.63
C SER A 201 12.74 8.29 -10.43
N ASP A 202 13.27 9.46 -10.77
CA ASP A 202 12.56 10.55 -11.42
C ASP A 202 13.06 10.73 -12.84
N TYR A 203 12.20 10.52 -13.85
CA TYR A 203 12.56 10.86 -15.23
C TYR A 203 11.48 11.64 -15.99
N LYS A 204 10.28 11.83 -15.44
CA LYS A 204 9.19 12.51 -16.16
C LYS A 204 8.29 13.42 -15.34
N ASP A 205 8.09 13.19 -14.04
CA ASP A 205 6.98 13.83 -13.29
C ASP A 205 7.37 14.58 -12.00
N ASN A 206 8.66 14.70 -11.65
CA ASN A 206 9.16 15.49 -10.50
C ASN A 206 8.58 15.08 -9.13
N LYS A 207 8.36 13.79 -8.89
CA LYS A 207 7.67 13.29 -7.68
C LYS A 207 8.46 12.30 -6.83
N GLY A 208 9.59 11.81 -7.33
CA GLY A 208 10.42 10.85 -6.62
C GLY A 208 11.81 11.37 -6.33
N ASP A 209 12.34 11.11 -5.14
CA ASP A 209 13.71 11.44 -4.80
C ASP A 209 14.34 10.27 -4.04
N LEU A 210 15.38 9.69 -4.64
CA LEU A 210 16.20 8.66 -4.01
C LEU A 210 17.04 9.24 -2.87
N MET A 211 17.37 10.53 -2.93
CA MET A 211 18.31 11.15 -2.01
C MET A 211 17.91 11.07 -0.54
N PRO A 212 16.65 11.35 -0.13
CA PRO A 212 16.23 11.17 1.25
C PRO A 212 16.55 9.79 1.81
N LEU A 213 16.38 8.73 1.02
CA LEU A 213 16.74 7.37 1.45
C LEU A 213 18.25 7.19 1.56
N LEU A 214 19.02 7.67 0.59
CA LEU A 214 20.48 7.53 0.64
C LEU A 214 21.10 8.31 1.82
N LEU A 215 20.61 9.51 2.11
CA LEU A 215 21.09 10.30 3.26
C LEU A 215 20.74 9.65 4.61
N LEU A 216 19.68 8.83 4.67
CA LEU A 216 19.34 8.02 5.85
C LEU A 216 20.20 6.75 5.98
N LEU A 217 20.65 6.18 4.85
CA LEU A 217 21.38 4.92 4.83
C LEU A 217 22.90 5.09 4.98
N PHE A 218 23.44 6.23 4.56
CA PHE A 218 24.88 6.50 4.52
C PHE A 218 25.29 7.51 5.60
N ASP A 219 26.56 7.45 5.98
CA ASP A 219 27.13 8.35 6.98
C ASP A 219 27.23 9.77 6.41
N GLU A 220 27.13 10.79 7.27
CA GLU A 220 27.15 12.21 6.86
C GLU A 220 28.40 12.58 6.02
N ALA A 221 29.54 11.94 6.28
CA ALA A 221 30.77 12.15 5.53
C ALA A 221 30.67 11.77 4.03
N GLU A 222 29.69 10.95 3.66
CA GLU A 222 29.49 10.45 2.29
C GLU A 222 28.40 11.23 1.54
N HIS A 223 27.64 12.08 2.24
CA HIS A 223 26.48 12.79 1.69
C HIS A 223 26.84 13.69 0.51
N ASP A 224 27.96 14.40 0.58
CA ASP A 224 28.41 15.29 -0.50
C ASP A 224 28.61 14.53 -1.82
N ALA A 225 29.25 13.34 -1.76
CA ALA A 225 29.50 12.52 -2.94
C ALA A 225 28.19 11.98 -3.54
N LEU A 226 27.21 11.66 -2.69
CA LEU A 226 25.89 11.25 -3.14
C LEU A 226 25.14 12.38 -3.85
N VAL A 227 25.11 13.57 -3.23
CA VAL A 227 24.38 14.75 -3.74
C VAL A 227 24.98 15.26 -5.06
N GLN A 228 26.32 15.31 -5.16
CA GLN A 228 27.01 15.74 -6.38
C GLN A 228 26.63 14.91 -7.60
N GLN A 229 26.34 13.62 -7.40
CA GLN A 229 26.04 12.66 -8.46
C GLN A 229 24.59 12.14 -8.39
N LYS A 230 23.65 12.94 -7.85
CA LYS A 230 22.27 12.50 -7.54
C LYS A 230 21.53 11.77 -8.68
N LEU A 231 21.77 12.16 -9.93
CA LEU A 231 21.08 11.60 -11.11
C LEU A 231 21.74 10.33 -11.67
N ALA A 232 22.97 10.04 -11.24
CA ALA A 232 23.75 8.91 -11.72
C ALA A 232 23.61 7.67 -10.84
N TRP A 233 22.98 7.82 -9.66
CA TRP A 233 22.66 6.72 -8.77
C TRP A 233 21.44 5.95 -9.26
N ASP A 234 21.51 4.65 -9.05
CA ASP A 234 20.45 3.67 -9.30
C ASP A 234 20.54 2.61 -8.19
N PHE A 235 19.64 1.64 -8.19
CA PHE A 235 19.68 0.57 -7.20
C PHE A 235 19.11 -0.74 -7.72
N ASP A 236 19.61 -1.82 -7.14
CA ASP A 236 18.95 -3.13 -7.21
C ASP A 236 18.29 -3.47 -5.89
N LEU A 237 17.22 -4.24 -5.99
CA LEU A 237 16.52 -4.82 -4.87
C LEU A 237 16.49 -6.34 -5.03
N GLU A 238 17.02 -7.05 -4.05
CA GLU A 238 16.99 -8.52 -3.99
C GLU A 238 16.15 -8.95 -2.79
N LEU A 239 15.18 -9.84 -2.98
CA LEU A 239 14.38 -10.37 -1.87
C LEU A 239 15.24 -11.30 -0.99
N ASP A 240 15.15 -11.13 0.33
CA ASP A 240 15.75 -12.07 1.28
C ASP A 240 14.91 -13.36 1.34
N ARG A 241 15.36 -14.38 0.62
CA ARG A 241 14.66 -15.67 0.46
C ARG A 241 14.88 -16.62 1.64
N GLU A 242 15.80 -16.30 2.56
CA GLU A 242 16.00 -17.09 3.77
C GLU A 242 14.80 -16.95 4.72
N LEU A 243 14.11 -15.81 4.65
CA LEU A 243 12.86 -15.55 5.38
C LEU A 243 11.66 -16.06 4.59
N SER A 244 11.30 -17.32 4.83
CA SER A 244 10.17 -17.98 4.18
C SER A 244 8.83 -17.29 4.44
N GLN A 245 8.64 -16.75 5.65
CA GLN A 245 7.44 -16.02 6.07
C GLN A 245 7.68 -14.51 6.12
N PRO A 246 6.64 -13.68 5.83
CA PRO A 246 6.75 -12.25 6.01
C PRO A 246 6.90 -11.91 7.51
N GLY A 247 7.55 -10.79 7.80
CA GLY A 247 7.44 -10.13 9.10
C GLY A 247 6.20 -9.25 9.14
N TYR A 248 5.76 -8.83 10.32
CA TYR A 248 4.59 -7.96 10.43
C TYR A 248 4.86 -6.73 11.29
N ILE A 249 4.19 -5.61 10.98
CA ILE A 249 4.03 -4.52 11.94
C ILE A 249 2.63 -4.59 12.52
N LYS A 250 2.53 -4.47 13.85
CA LYS A 250 1.26 -4.37 14.56
C LYS A 250 0.74 -2.94 14.51
N LEU A 251 -0.45 -2.75 13.96
CA LEU A 251 -1.19 -1.49 13.92
C LEU A 251 -2.46 -1.62 14.76
N VAL A 252 -2.74 -0.62 15.59
CA VAL A 252 -3.98 -0.55 16.37
C VAL A 252 -4.89 0.51 15.75
N LEU A 253 -5.92 0.06 15.05
CA LEU A 253 -6.96 0.93 14.49
C LEU A 253 -7.99 1.21 15.58
N LYS A 254 -8.27 2.48 15.83
CA LYS A 254 -9.22 2.89 16.87
C LYS A 254 -10.65 2.93 16.36
N GLN A 255 -11.60 2.60 17.23
CA GLN A 255 -13.01 2.86 17.01
C GLN A 255 -13.21 4.33 16.62
N GLY A 256 -14.06 4.58 15.63
CA GLY A 256 -14.28 5.95 15.15
C GLY A 256 -13.28 6.41 14.07
N LEU A 257 -12.28 5.60 13.72
CA LEU A 257 -11.37 5.91 12.62
C LEU A 257 -12.12 5.92 11.29
N ASP A 258 -12.00 7.03 10.55
CA ASP A 258 -12.43 7.14 9.16
C ASP A 258 -11.55 6.23 8.28
N THR A 259 -12.21 5.31 7.56
CA THR A 259 -11.55 4.31 6.72
C THR A 259 -11.18 4.84 5.34
N GLY A 260 -11.57 6.08 5.01
CA GLY A 260 -11.20 6.78 3.78
C GLY A 260 -11.95 6.29 2.53
N ASN A 261 -11.99 7.15 1.49
CA ASN A 261 -12.77 6.93 0.26
C ASN A 261 -11.91 6.89 -1.02
N ASP A 262 -10.68 6.41 -0.92
CA ASP A 262 -9.77 6.41 -2.07
C ASP A 262 -10.22 5.44 -3.16
N SER A 263 -10.05 5.84 -4.43
CA SER A 263 -10.37 5.04 -5.63
C SER A 263 -9.39 3.89 -5.90
N GLY A 264 -8.35 3.74 -5.06
CA GLY A 264 -7.37 2.65 -5.14
C GLY A 264 -7.93 1.31 -4.66
N LYS A 265 -7.12 0.24 -4.74
CA LYS A 265 -7.49 -1.03 -4.11
C LYS A 265 -7.46 -0.87 -2.59
N GLN A 266 -8.64 -0.98 -1.99
CA GLN A 266 -8.86 -0.92 -0.55
C GLN A 266 -8.71 -2.31 0.07
N GLN A 267 -8.26 -2.36 1.32
CA GLN A 267 -8.26 -3.60 2.10
C GLN A 267 -9.66 -3.84 2.66
N MET A 268 -10.20 -5.03 2.44
CA MET A 268 -11.57 -5.35 2.85
C MET A 268 -11.58 -5.97 4.24
N LEU A 269 -12.33 -5.36 5.14
CA LEU A 269 -12.63 -5.83 6.48
C LEU A 269 -14.09 -6.29 6.55
N TYR A 270 -14.38 -7.26 7.41
CA TYR A 270 -15.72 -7.84 7.54
C TYR A 270 -16.22 -7.66 8.98
N ALA A 271 -17.07 -6.66 9.18
CA ALA A 271 -17.69 -6.43 10.48
C ALA A 271 -18.89 -7.36 10.66
N PRO A 272 -19.05 -8.01 11.82
CA PRO A 272 -20.13 -8.95 12.07
C PRO A 272 -21.45 -8.20 12.29
N VAL A 273 -22.51 -8.73 11.69
CA VAL A 273 -23.85 -8.15 11.65
C VAL A 273 -24.87 -9.21 12.02
N LEU A 274 -25.89 -8.82 12.77
CA LEU A 274 -27.09 -9.60 12.97
C LEU A 274 -28.15 -9.11 11.98
N HIS A 275 -28.55 -9.98 11.07
CA HIS A 275 -29.64 -9.73 10.16
C HIS A 275 -30.94 -10.23 10.77
N TYR A 276 -31.93 -9.34 10.86
CA TYR A 276 -33.27 -9.67 11.28
C TYR A 276 -34.22 -9.56 10.09
N SER A 277 -34.99 -10.61 9.84
CA SER A 277 -36.08 -10.61 8.87
C SER A 277 -37.34 -11.18 9.51
N ALA A 278 -38.43 -10.41 9.49
CA ALA A 278 -39.75 -10.86 9.88
C ALA A 278 -40.70 -10.82 8.69
N ILE A 279 -41.34 -11.96 8.43
CA ILE A 279 -42.39 -12.10 7.42
C ILE A 279 -43.71 -12.26 8.15
N TYR A 280 -44.69 -11.49 7.73
CA TYR A 280 -46.03 -11.53 8.29
C TYR A 280 -46.97 -12.25 7.33
N SER A 281 -47.75 -13.18 7.88
CA SER A 281 -48.80 -13.89 7.15
C SER A 281 -50.17 -13.60 7.76
N VAL A 282 -51.08 -13.17 6.89
CA VAL A 282 -52.49 -12.92 7.21
C VAL A 282 -53.25 -14.25 7.09
N PRO A 283 -54.06 -14.64 8.09
CA PRO A 283 -54.92 -15.81 7.97
C PRO A 283 -55.83 -15.72 6.74
N PRO A 284 -56.08 -16.83 6.00
CA PRO A 284 -56.90 -16.81 4.78
C PRO A 284 -58.27 -16.13 4.92
N ILE A 285 -58.87 -16.23 6.11
CA ILE A 285 -60.19 -15.63 6.44
C ILE A 285 -60.18 -14.09 6.49
N LEU A 286 -59.01 -13.47 6.66
CA LEU A 286 -58.86 -12.00 6.81
C LEU A 286 -58.13 -11.35 5.61
N MET A 287 -57.81 -12.10 4.56
CA MET A 287 -56.99 -11.59 3.44
C MET A 287 -57.65 -10.47 2.65
N ASP A 288 -58.99 -10.43 2.61
CA ASP A 288 -59.76 -9.38 1.93
C ASP A 288 -59.96 -8.14 2.82
N GLU A 289 -59.75 -8.26 4.13
CA GLU A 289 -59.99 -7.20 5.11
C GLU A 289 -58.69 -6.52 5.57
N ILE A 290 -57.57 -7.25 5.56
CA ILE A 290 -56.28 -6.76 6.06
C ILE A 290 -55.25 -6.85 4.94
N PRO A 291 -54.67 -5.72 4.48
CA PRO A 291 -53.59 -5.74 3.51
C PRO A 291 -52.38 -6.49 4.06
N GLN A 292 -51.71 -7.27 3.20
CA GLN A 292 -50.53 -8.02 3.61
C GLN A 292 -49.43 -7.06 4.12
N PRO A 293 -48.93 -7.22 5.35
CA PRO A 293 -47.91 -6.34 5.89
C PRO A 293 -46.61 -6.49 5.09
N ALA A 294 -45.89 -5.39 4.88
CA ALA A 294 -44.55 -5.46 4.31
C ALA A 294 -43.62 -6.25 5.25
N PRO A 295 -42.71 -7.09 4.71
CA PRO A 295 -41.72 -7.77 5.52
C PRO A 295 -40.82 -6.72 6.21
N GLN A 296 -40.51 -6.95 7.47
CA GLN A 296 -39.63 -6.07 8.22
C GLN A 296 -38.22 -6.62 8.20
N ARG A 297 -37.26 -5.78 7.81
CA ARG A 297 -35.85 -6.13 7.78
C ARG A 297 -35.03 -5.01 8.38
N PHE A 298 -34.07 -5.37 9.21
CA PHE A 298 -33.06 -4.45 9.67
C PHE A 298 -31.81 -5.22 10.07
N ASP A 299 -30.70 -4.51 10.07
CA ASP A 299 -29.38 -5.04 10.35
C ASP A 299 -28.80 -4.34 11.58
N VAL A 300 -28.15 -5.08 12.47
CA VAL A 300 -27.48 -4.51 13.66
C VAL A 300 -26.03 -4.94 13.67
N CYS A 301 -25.11 -3.98 13.75
CA CYS A 301 -23.69 -4.30 13.92
C CYS A 301 -23.45 -4.93 15.29
N LEU A 302 -22.87 -6.13 15.33
CA LEU A 302 -22.62 -6.85 16.59
C LEU A 302 -21.52 -6.19 17.45
N LEU A 303 -20.71 -5.29 16.88
CA LEU A 303 -19.61 -4.60 17.58
C LEU A 303 -20.07 -3.31 18.26
N SER A 304 -20.89 -2.50 17.58
CA SER A 304 -21.35 -1.20 18.10
C SER A 304 -22.81 -1.23 18.59
N GLY A 305 -23.59 -2.20 18.15
CA GLY A 305 -25.03 -2.28 18.41
C GLY A 305 -25.82 -1.14 17.76
N ILE A 306 -25.29 -0.58 16.68
CA ILE A 306 -25.94 0.45 15.84
C ILE A 306 -26.74 -0.25 14.74
N PHE A 307 -27.93 0.29 14.44
CA PHE A 307 -28.75 -0.14 13.32
C PHE A 307 -28.17 0.36 12.00
N LEU A 308 -28.07 -0.52 11.02
CA LEU A 308 -27.50 -0.26 9.71
C LEU A 308 -28.62 -0.11 8.67
N GLN A 309 -28.43 0.79 7.70
CA GLN A 309 -29.35 0.94 6.58
C GLN A 309 -28.95 -0.03 5.47
N SER A 310 -29.83 -0.99 5.14
CA SER A 310 -29.80 -1.83 3.92
C SER A 310 -28.40 -2.09 3.36
N ASP A 311 -27.57 -2.83 4.10
CA ASP A 311 -26.23 -3.16 3.65
C ASP A 311 -26.24 -4.44 2.80
N THR A 312 -25.33 -4.51 1.82
CA THR A 312 -25.04 -5.80 1.18
C THR A 312 -24.37 -6.70 2.20
N LEU A 313 -25.02 -7.80 2.54
CA LEU A 313 -24.52 -8.78 3.49
C LEU A 313 -23.68 -9.84 2.78
N TYR A 314 -22.66 -10.33 3.48
CA TYR A 314 -21.71 -11.31 2.99
C TYR A 314 -21.55 -12.47 3.98
N GLU A 315 -21.41 -13.67 3.44
CA GLU A 315 -21.01 -14.87 4.17
C GLU A 315 -19.47 -14.95 4.19
N GLN A 316 -18.84 -14.10 4.99
CA GLN A 316 -17.40 -14.06 5.19
C GLN A 316 -17.08 -14.17 6.69
N VAL A 317 -15.87 -14.61 7.02
CA VAL A 317 -15.40 -14.67 8.40
C VAL A 317 -15.18 -13.24 8.90
N SER A 318 -15.62 -12.96 10.13
CA SER A 318 -15.42 -11.64 10.70
C SER A 318 -13.95 -11.31 10.91
N SER A 319 -13.59 -10.06 10.63
CA SER A 319 -12.28 -9.50 10.97
C SER A 319 -12.10 -9.24 12.48
N TRP A 320 -13.16 -9.30 13.28
CA TRP A 320 -13.08 -9.14 14.74
C TRP A 320 -13.27 -10.49 15.43
N PRO A 321 -12.53 -10.74 16.52
CA PRO A 321 -12.76 -11.94 17.33
C PRO A 321 -14.14 -11.85 17.99
N GLU A 322 -14.82 -13.00 18.11
CA GLU A 322 -16.18 -13.05 18.66
C GLU A 322 -16.28 -12.49 20.09
N SER A 323 -15.18 -12.49 20.85
CA SER A 323 -15.09 -11.94 22.20
C SER A 323 -15.33 -10.42 22.27
N VAL A 324 -15.21 -9.70 21.14
CA VAL A 324 -15.44 -8.24 21.05
C VAL A 324 -16.91 -7.92 20.75
N ASN A 325 -17.70 -8.91 20.34
CA ASN A 325 -19.12 -8.70 20.09
C ASN A 325 -19.84 -8.29 21.38
N LEU A 326 -20.82 -7.41 21.24
CA LEU A 326 -21.71 -7.06 22.33
C LEU A 326 -22.48 -8.31 22.80
N PRO A 327 -22.68 -8.47 24.12
CA PRO A 327 -23.50 -9.55 24.65
C PRO A 327 -24.90 -9.55 24.02
N LEU A 328 -25.42 -10.75 23.74
CA LEU A 328 -26.75 -10.89 23.15
C LEU A 328 -27.84 -10.22 24.00
N SER A 329 -27.72 -10.22 25.33
CA SER A 329 -28.65 -9.53 26.23
C SER A 329 -28.71 -8.02 25.98
N THR A 330 -27.55 -7.38 25.76
CA THR A 330 -27.46 -5.96 25.43
C THR A 330 -28.05 -5.66 24.06
N LEU A 331 -27.79 -6.52 23.08
CA LEU A 331 -28.36 -6.41 21.73
C LEU A 331 -29.88 -6.59 21.75
N MET A 332 -30.39 -7.61 22.44
CA MET A 332 -31.82 -7.89 22.56
C MET A 332 -32.57 -6.72 23.20
N GLY A 333 -32.00 -6.06 24.22
CA GLY A 333 -32.61 -4.85 24.78
C GLY A 333 -32.78 -3.71 23.77
N LYS A 334 -31.79 -3.52 22.87
CA LYS A 334 -31.88 -2.54 21.78
C LYS A 334 -32.83 -2.97 20.66
N LEU A 335 -32.88 -4.28 20.37
CA LEU A 335 -33.76 -4.87 19.37
C LEU A 335 -35.22 -4.77 19.78
N THR A 336 -35.56 -5.05 21.04
CA THR A 336 -36.94 -4.99 21.54
C THR A 336 -37.54 -3.60 21.46
N MET A 337 -36.74 -2.53 21.51
CA MET A 337 -37.23 -1.16 21.33
C MET A 337 -37.67 -0.86 19.89
N ASN A 338 -37.19 -1.64 18.91
CA ASN A 338 -37.45 -1.44 17.48
C ASN A 338 -38.25 -2.61 16.86
N MET A 339 -38.53 -3.66 17.63
CA MET A 339 -39.47 -4.71 17.26
C MET A 339 -40.90 -4.17 17.42
N PRO A 340 -41.75 -4.26 16.39
CA PRO A 340 -43.14 -3.86 16.51
C PRO A 340 -43.87 -4.78 17.49
N ALA A 341 -44.86 -4.22 18.16
CA ALA A 341 -45.74 -4.97 19.04
C ALA A 341 -46.39 -6.13 18.27
N ASP A 342 -46.40 -7.31 18.89
CA ASP A 342 -47.01 -8.48 18.27
C ASP A 342 -48.51 -8.22 18.05
N SER A 343 -48.97 -8.38 16.81
CA SER A 343 -50.38 -8.30 16.47
C SER A 343 -51.04 -9.64 16.77
N ALA A 344 -52.15 -9.63 17.52
CA ALA A 344 -52.92 -10.83 17.84
C ALA A 344 -53.51 -11.55 16.61
N PHE A 345 -53.55 -10.86 15.45
CA PHE A 345 -54.23 -11.33 14.24
C PHE A 345 -53.28 -11.73 13.10
N LEU A 346 -51.98 -11.50 13.26
CA LEU A 346 -50.98 -11.83 12.25
C LEU A 346 -50.08 -12.93 12.77
N SER A 347 -49.82 -13.92 11.90
CA SER A 347 -48.72 -14.86 12.15
C SER A 347 -47.40 -14.20 11.72
N LYS A 348 -46.36 -14.40 12.52
CA LYS A 348 -45.05 -13.78 12.36
C LYS A 348 -43.98 -14.87 12.32
N GLU A 349 -43.29 -14.98 11.20
CA GLU A 349 -42.10 -15.82 11.08
C GLU A 349 -40.87 -14.91 11.21
N VAL A 350 -40.00 -15.22 12.17
CA VAL A 350 -38.77 -14.45 12.44
C VAL A 350 -37.56 -15.31 12.12
N VAL A 351 -36.70 -14.77 11.27
CA VAL A 351 -35.40 -15.34 10.95
C VAL A 351 -34.32 -14.37 11.41
N ILE A 352 -33.41 -14.87 12.25
CA ILE A 352 -32.24 -14.14 12.72
C ILE A 352 -31.00 -14.89 12.25
N THR A 353 -30.18 -14.24 11.44
CA THR A 353 -28.95 -14.83 10.90
C THR A 353 -27.74 -13.95 11.22
N LYS A 354 -26.59 -14.59 11.47
CA LYS A 354 -25.30 -13.90 11.51
C LYS A 354 -24.83 -13.70 10.07
N ALA A 355 -24.39 -12.50 9.75
CA ALA A 355 -23.77 -12.15 8.49
C ALA A 355 -22.58 -11.21 8.74
N THR A 356 -21.95 -10.73 7.67
CA THR A 356 -20.95 -9.67 7.76
C THR A 356 -21.25 -8.55 6.78
N ARG A 357 -20.80 -7.34 7.10
CA ARG A 357 -20.74 -6.21 6.18
C ARG A 357 -19.31 -5.89 5.83
N ARG A 358 -19.10 -5.45 4.59
CA ARG A 358 -17.79 -5.03 4.10
C ARG A 358 -17.48 -3.60 4.54
N ILE A 359 -16.33 -3.41 5.18
CA ILE A 359 -15.74 -2.10 5.47
C ILE A 359 -14.46 -2.02 4.67
N ALA A 360 -14.32 -0.97 3.86
CA ALA A 360 -13.16 -0.80 3.02
C ALA A 360 -12.16 0.15 3.67
N LEU A 361 -10.96 -0.35 3.97
CA LEU A 361 -9.88 0.42 4.55
C LEU A 361 -8.95 0.93 3.45
N SER A 362 -8.87 2.26 3.33
CA SER A 362 -8.03 2.91 2.34
C SER A 362 -6.54 2.74 2.66
N TYR A 363 -5.75 2.73 1.59
CA TYR A 363 -4.31 2.68 1.72
C TYR A 363 -3.74 3.96 2.34
N SER A 364 -4.30 5.14 2.01
CA SER A 364 -3.82 6.41 2.56
C SER A 364 -3.91 6.45 4.08
N VAL A 365 -5.01 5.92 4.65
CA VAL A 365 -5.21 5.82 6.10
C VAL A 365 -4.16 4.90 6.71
N LEU A 366 -3.93 3.71 6.12
CA LEU A 366 -2.86 2.80 6.57
C LEU A 366 -1.48 3.49 6.52
N SER A 367 -1.15 4.13 5.41
CA SER A 367 0.11 4.85 5.20
C SER A 367 0.35 5.94 6.25
N GLN A 368 -0.69 6.71 6.59
CA GLN A 368 -0.62 7.77 7.60
C GLN A 368 -0.46 7.20 9.01
N LEU A 369 -1.19 6.14 9.35
CA LEU A 369 -1.06 5.48 10.66
C LEU A 369 0.33 4.91 10.84
N ILE A 370 0.90 4.35 9.78
CA ILE A 370 2.25 3.81 9.79
C ILE A 370 3.29 4.92 9.95
N ALA A 371 3.16 6.02 9.20
CA ALA A 371 4.04 7.19 9.36
C ALA A 371 4.02 7.78 10.77
N LYS A 372 2.86 7.74 11.46
CA LYS A 372 2.73 8.21 12.84
C LYS A 372 3.32 7.27 13.88
N ASN A 373 3.41 5.96 13.57
CA ASN A 373 3.81 4.93 14.53
C ASN A 373 5.23 4.39 14.29
N ILE A 374 5.89 4.77 13.19
CA ILE A 374 7.30 4.44 12.92
C ILE A 374 8.17 5.63 13.36
N GLU A 375 9.21 5.38 14.16
CA GLU A 375 10.17 6.41 14.63
C GLU A 375 11.13 6.93 13.55
N THR A 376 11.34 6.18 12.46
CA THR A 376 12.15 6.59 11.29
C THR A 376 11.41 6.39 9.97
N PRO A 377 10.33 7.13 9.68
CA PRO A 377 9.69 7.07 8.38
C PRO A 377 10.54 7.86 7.38
N LEU A 378 10.79 7.30 6.19
CA LEU A 378 11.16 8.14 5.05
C LEU A 378 10.07 9.20 4.88
N PRO A 379 10.43 10.47 4.62
CA PRO A 379 9.45 11.51 4.37
C PRO A 379 8.46 11.03 3.30
N GLN A 380 7.19 10.88 3.69
CA GLN A 380 6.11 10.75 2.71
C GLN A 380 6.01 12.14 2.07
N GLY A 381 6.18 12.21 0.75
CA GLY A 381 6.51 13.42 -0.01
C GLY A 381 5.95 14.72 0.59
N MET A 382 6.83 15.70 0.74
CA MET A 382 6.41 17.09 0.98
C MET A 382 5.49 17.47 -0.17
N THR A 383 4.19 17.50 0.11
CA THR A 383 3.25 18.28 -0.68
C THR A 383 3.65 19.73 -0.46
N GLN A 384 4.15 20.38 -1.51
CA GLN A 384 4.14 21.83 -1.58
C GLN A 384 2.73 22.32 -1.84
#